data_AF-A0A4U0XQ93-F1
#
_entry.id   AF-A0A4U0XQ93-F1
#
_cell.length_a   1.000
_cell.length_b   1.000
_cell.length_c   1.000
_cell.angle_alpha   90.00
_cell.angle_beta   90.00
_cell.angle_gamma   90.00
#
_symmetry.space_group_name_H-M   'P 1'
#
loop_
_entity.id
_entity.type
_entity.pdbx_description
1 polymer ?
#
loop_
_entity_poly.entity_id
_entity_poly.type
_entity_poly.pdbx_seq_one_letter_code
_entity_poly.pdbx_strand_id
1 'polypeptide(L)'
;MTILDSNKRVLSRYPAPANLKGNGSSLIFDFGKEFGGIITVNYSAPGSGSLGLAFTEAKNWTGTWSDSSNGGRGPDGALYANITTTSKGSYTMPDAKLRGGSRYLTLFTAIDASTSVSITAITLEISAFKNSDVDGSIHPEDGNSMALLFDGADAAYTARISHQLTTNWCPIGAVTPEQPYNIVPLVESFEIKGHLAIRQTQRALDLVRLSWGWYLNNPYGTGSTTIEGYLDDGTFRYANDGYNADGSYPSHAHGWSTDPTDALTSYVLGLRLTAPGGSAWTLAPQFGDLKAVEGGFTTPLGKFSASWKLTSGGYTLEYDVPENSTGTLVLPSKSKAACVELDGRKEDGRWDTSSGLTMLNASGGKHKFTVKY
;
A
#
# COMPACT_ATOMS: atom_id res chain seq x y z
N MET A 1 6.25 5.11 -20.14
CA MET A 1 6.89 3.99 -20.86
C MET A 1 7.39 4.47 -22.22
N THR A 2 8.63 4.15 -22.57
CA THR A 2 9.27 4.47 -23.84
C THR A 2 9.42 3.19 -24.66
N ILE A 3 9.18 3.24 -25.97
CA ILE A 3 9.33 2.09 -26.86
C ILE A 3 10.66 2.21 -27.59
N LEU A 4 11.46 1.15 -27.55
CA LEU A 4 12.76 1.04 -28.19
C LEU A 4 12.76 -0.07 -29.25
N ASP A 5 13.64 0.07 -30.25
CA ASP A 5 13.97 -1.01 -31.18
C ASP A 5 14.93 -2.03 -30.55
N SER A 6 15.21 -3.13 -31.25
CA SER A 6 16.16 -4.17 -30.83
C SER A 6 17.60 -3.67 -30.64
N ASN A 7 17.94 -2.49 -31.22
CA ASN A 7 19.22 -1.82 -31.04
C ASN A 7 19.20 -0.81 -29.89
N LYS A 8 18.15 -0.84 -29.05
CA LYS A 8 17.97 -0.02 -27.85
C LYS A 8 17.82 1.48 -28.13
N ARG A 9 17.46 1.84 -29.38
CA ARG A 9 17.18 3.22 -29.82
C ARG A 9 15.71 3.55 -29.58
N VAL A 10 15.45 4.79 -29.17
CA VAL A 10 14.09 5.25 -28.93
C VAL A 10 13.32 5.35 -30.25
N LEU A 11 12.20 4.64 -30.35
CA LEU A 11 11.27 4.74 -31.46
C LEU A 11 10.17 5.77 -31.17
N SER A 12 9.57 5.70 -30.00
CA SER A 12 8.44 6.55 -29.61
C SER A 12 8.15 6.47 -28.10
N ARG A 13 7.20 7.27 -27.62
CA ARG A 13 6.59 7.10 -26.30
C ARG A 13 5.28 6.33 -26.42
N TYR A 14 5.06 5.37 -25.53
CA TYR A 14 3.78 4.67 -25.43
C TYR A 14 2.68 5.65 -24.98
N PRO A 15 1.43 5.58 -25.51
CA PRO A 15 0.81 4.50 -26.30
C PRO A 15 0.87 4.67 -27.83
N ALA A 16 2.01 5.08 -28.40
CA ALA A 16 2.20 5.08 -29.85
C ALA A 16 2.09 3.65 -30.46
N PRO A 17 1.76 3.52 -31.76
CA PRO A 17 1.64 2.22 -32.42
C PRO A 17 2.89 1.35 -32.27
N ALA A 18 2.73 0.16 -31.71
CA ALA A 18 3.78 -0.82 -31.49
C ALA A 18 3.48 -2.08 -32.31
N ASN A 19 4.17 -2.25 -33.44
CA ASN A 19 3.91 -3.33 -34.38
C ASN A 19 5.12 -4.26 -34.47
N LEU A 20 4.90 -5.54 -34.17
CA LEU A 20 5.82 -6.62 -34.46
C LEU A 20 5.47 -7.16 -35.86
N LYS A 21 6.48 -7.27 -36.73
CA LYS A 21 6.29 -7.66 -38.14
C LYS A 21 7.36 -8.65 -38.56
N GLY A 22 6.91 -9.85 -38.92
CA GLY A 22 7.78 -10.88 -39.47
C GLY A 22 8.64 -11.56 -38.41
N ASN A 23 9.45 -12.49 -38.88
CA ASN A 23 10.16 -13.43 -38.05
C ASN A 23 11.20 -12.77 -37.13
N GLY A 24 11.17 -13.08 -35.83
CA GLY A 24 12.13 -12.57 -34.85
C GLY A 24 12.06 -11.06 -34.55
N SER A 25 11.00 -10.38 -34.98
CA SER A 25 10.81 -8.96 -34.66
C SER A 25 10.64 -8.75 -33.15
N SER A 26 11.19 -7.66 -32.61
CA SER A 26 11.09 -7.33 -31.19
C SER A 26 10.94 -5.84 -30.92
N LEU A 27 10.26 -5.52 -29.83
CA LEU A 27 10.09 -4.18 -29.28
C LEU A 27 10.38 -4.22 -27.79
N ILE A 28 11.15 -3.24 -27.32
CA ILE A 28 11.50 -3.12 -25.90
C ILE A 28 10.70 -1.97 -25.30
N PHE A 29 10.01 -2.27 -24.21
CA PHE A 29 9.21 -1.33 -23.45
C PHE A 29 9.96 -0.96 -22.16
N ASP A 30 10.49 0.25 -22.10
CA ASP A 30 11.15 0.83 -20.92
C ASP A 30 10.11 1.51 -20.04
N PHE A 31 9.84 0.97 -18.86
CA PHE A 31 8.88 1.52 -17.91
C PHE A 31 9.39 2.81 -17.24
N GLY A 32 10.69 3.11 -17.35
CA GLY A 32 11.36 4.27 -16.74
C GLY A 32 11.81 4.02 -15.29
N LYS A 33 11.20 3.05 -14.62
CA LYS A 33 11.51 2.55 -13.29
C LYS A 33 11.29 1.03 -13.25
N GLU A 34 11.86 0.37 -12.27
CA GLU A 34 11.60 -1.05 -12.02
C GLU A 34 10.11 -1.26 -11.68
N PHE A 35 9.63 -2.44 -12.00
CA PHE A 35 8.26 -2.86 -11.80
C PHE A 35 8.21 -4.34 -11.39
N GLY A 36 7.13 -4.74 -10.74
CA GLY A 36 6.84 -6.14 -10.48
C GLY A 36 5.36 -6.45 -10.43
N GLY A 37 4.92 -7.48 -11.14
CA GLY A 37 3.51 -7.82 -11.25
C GLY A 37 3.18 -8.69 -12.46
N ILE A 38 1.89 -8.82 -12.72
CA ILE A 38 1.31 -9.56 -13.83
C ILE A 38 1.13 -8.63 -15.03
N ILE A 39 1.84 -8.90 -16.13
CA ILE A 39 1.62 -8.18 -17.39
C ILE A 39 0.45 -8.80 -18.14
N THR A 40 -0.45 -7.94 -18.61
CA THR A 40 -1.43 -8.23 -19.65
C THR A 40 -1.10 -7.45 -20.91
N VAL A 41 -1.03 -8.15 -22.04
CA VAL A 41 -0.80 -7.59 -23.38
C VAL A 41 -2.07 -7.72 -24.19
N ASN A 42 -2.66 -6.60 -24.58
CA ASN A 42 -3.76 -6.54 -25.54
C ASN A 42 -3.17 -6.32 -26.94
N TYR A 43 -3.67 -7.07 -27.91
CA TYR A 43 -3.14 -7.07 -29.27
C TYR A 43 -4.22 -7.29 -30.32
N SER A 44 -3.86 -7.04 -31.58
CA SER A 44 -4.58 -7.56 -32.75
C SER A 44 -3.58 -8.26 -33.67
N ALA A 45 -4.03 -9.33 -34.34
CA ALA A 45 -3.18 -10.15 -35.19
C ALA A 45 -4.00 -10.70 -36.37
N PRO A 46 -3.59 -10.46 -37.63
CA PRO A 46 -4.26 -11.02 -38.80
C PRO A 46 -3.88 -12.49 -39.09
N GLY A 47 -3.05 -13.11 -38.24
CA GLY A 47 -2.54 -14.47 -38.41
C GLY A 47 -2.22 -15.13 -37.07
N SER A 48 -1.79 -16.40 -37.12
CA SER A 48 -1.47 -17.19 -35.92
C SER A 48 0.05 -17.29 -35.71
N GLY A 49 0.51 -17.30 -34.47
CA GLY A 49 1.94 -17.36 -34.15
C GLY A 49 2.18 -17.47 -32.65
N SER A 50 3.38 -17.12 -32.21
CA SER A 50 3.73 -17.08 -30.78
C SER A 50 4.34 -15.73 -30.41
N LEU A 51 3.84 -15.13 -29.33
CA LEU A 51 4.34 -13.89 -28.74
C LEU A 51 5.17 -14.23 -27.50
N GLY A 52 6.45 -13.90 -27.56
CA GLY A 52 7.40 -14.01 -26.46
C GLY A 52 7.43 -12.75 -25.60
N LEU A 53 7.60 -12.95 -24.29
CA LEU A 53 7.77 -11.90 -23.28
C LEU A 53 9.05 -12.16 -22.51
N ALA A 54 10.04 -11.27 -22.61
CA ALA A 54 11.28 -11.32 -21.87
C ALA A 54 11.45 -10.09 -20.96
N PHE A 55 12.05 -10.27 -19.79
CA PHE A 55 12.10 -9.29 -18.71
C PHE A 55 13.55 -9.02 -18.33
N THR A 56 13.93 -7.75 -18.19
CA THR A 56 15.28 -7.39 -17.78
C THR A 56 15.33 -6.14 -16.91
N GLU A 57 16.25 -6.11 -15.95
CA GLU A 57 16.51 -4.99 -15.04
C GLU A 57 17.27 -3.86 -15.76
N ALA A 58 18.26 -4.20 -16.60
CA ALA A 58 19.16 -3.23 -17.24
C ALA A 58 19.09 -3.22 -18.77
N LYS A 59 19.19 -2.02 -19.33
CA LYS A 59 19.00 -1.75 -20.77
C LYS A 59 19.95 -2.54 -21.68
N ASN A 60 21.20 -2.74 -21.25
CA ASN A 60 22.22 -3.43 -22.04
C ASN A 60 21.93 -4.93 -22.20
N TRP A 61 21.14 -5.52 -21.30
CA TRP A 61 20.79 -6.94 -21.31
C TRP A 61 19.44 -7.26 -21.97
N THR A 62 18.67 -6.23 -22.37
CA THR A 62 17.42 -6.41 -23.12
C THR A 62 17.61 -7.27 -24.38
N GLY A 63 16.68 -8.18 -24.60
CA GLY A 63 16.70 -9.17 -25.68
C GLY A 63 15.53 -10.14 -25.56
N THR A 64 15.57 -11.23 -26.33
CA THR A 64 14.54 -12.28 -26.33
C THR A 64 14.70 -13.31 -25.19
N TRP A 65 15.69 -13.09 -24.32
CA TRP A 65 15.90 -13.85 -23.08
C TRP A 65 15.71 -12.91 -21.90
N SER A 66 14.98 -13.37 -20.89
CA SER A 66 14.97 -12.67 -19.60
C SER A 66 16.31 -12.82 -18.90
N ASP A 67 16.68 -11.85 -18.07
CA ASP A 67 17.81 -12.01 -17.16
C ASP A 67 17.48 -13.00 -16.03
N SER A 68 18.50 -13.36 -15.26
CA SER A 68 18.39 -14.39 -14.21
C SER A 68 17.91 -13.83 -12.87
N SER A 69 17.06 -12.80 -12.87
CA SER A 69 16.60 -12.08 -11.67
C SER A 69 15.46 -12.81 -10.92
N ASN A 70 15.48 -14.14 -10.85
CA ASN A 70 14.41 -14.96 -10.26
C ASN A 70 14.74 -15.51 -8.87
N GLY A 71 15.90 -15.16 -8.31
CA GLY A 71 16.40 -15.58 -6.98
C GLY A 71 16.62 -17.09 -6.76
N GLY A 72 16.17 -17.94 -7.70
CA GLY A 72 16.26 -19.40 -7.64
C GLY A 72 17.41 -20.04 -8.45
N ARG A 73 17.36 -21.38 -8.57
CA ARG A 73 18.34 -22.15 -9.38
C ARG A 73 17.86 -22.28 -10.83
N GLY A 74 18.45 -21.51 -11.73
CA GLY A 74 18.29 -21.64 -13.19
C GLY A 74 17.75 -20.38 -13.88
N PRO A 75 17.77 -20.33 -15.22
CA PRO A 75 17.34 -19.15 -15.97
C PRO A 75 15.82 -18.94 -15.87
N ASP A 76 15.38 -17.69 -15.66
CA ASP A 76 13.95 -17.32 -15.61
C ASP A 76 13.25 -17.52 -16.97
N GLY A 77 13.98 -17.27 -18.05
CA GLY A 77 13.54 -17.48 -19.43
C GLY A 77 12.38 -16.58 -19.86
N ALA A 78 12.07 -16.59 -21.16
CA ALA A 78 10.92 -15.87 -21.70
C ALA A 78 9.62 -16.66 -21.54
N LEU A 79 8.50 -15.96 -21.39
CA LEU A 79 7.16 -16.55 -21.47
C LEU A 79 6.68 -16.53 -22.93
N TYR A 80 5.81 -17.48 -23.30
CA TYR A 80 5.27 -17.58 -24.65
C TYR A 80 3.74 -17.71 -24.62
N ALA A 81 3.09 -16.93 -25.47
CA ALA A 81 1.65 -16.93 -25.66
C ALA A 81 1.31 -17.34 -27.09
N ASN A 82 0.39 -18.29 -27.25
CA ASN A 82 -0.14 -18.65 -28.56
C ASN A 82 -1.07 -17.53 -29.05
N ILE A 83 -0.80 -17.04 -30.26
CA ILE A 83 -1.56 -16.00 -30.95
C ILE A 83 -2.36 -16.67 -32.06
N THR A 84 -3.63 -16.29 -32.17
CA THR A 84 -4.51 -16.68 -33.29
C THR A 84 -5.06 -15.43 -33.97
N THR A 85 -5.63 -15.61 -35.16
CA THR A 85 -6.21 -14.50 -35.93
C THR A 85 -7.32 -13.82 -35.12
N THR A 86 -7.15 -12.55 -34.79
CA THR A 86 -8.09 -11.77 -34.00
C THR A 86 -7.96 -10.27 -34.25
N SER A 87 -9.08 -9.56 -34.26
CA SER A 87 -9.10 -8.09 -34.22
C SER A 87 -8.91 -7.53 -32.80
N LYS A 88 -9.11 -8.37 -31.77
CA LYS A 88 -8.94 -8.02 -30.34
C LYS A 88 -8.61 -9.27 -29.53
N GLY A 89 -7.33 -9.48 -29.26
CA GLY A 89 -6.79 -10.52 -28.40
C GLY A 89 -6.23 -9.93 -27.11
N SER A 90 -6.09 -10.79 -26.11
CA SER A 90 -5.46 -10.47 -24.84
C SER A 90 -4.68 -11.68 -24.34
N TYR A 91 -3.50 -11.43 -23.78
CA TYR A 91 -2.73 -12.43 -23.06
C TYR A 91 -2.33 -11.85 -21.71
N THR A 92 -2.76 -12.50 -20.65
CA THR A 92 -2.36 -12.22 -19.27
C THR A 92 -1.40 -13.32 -18.84
N MET A 93 -0.22 -12.96 -18.29
CA MET A 93 0.68 -13.97 -17.76
C MET A 93 0.02 -14.74 -16.60
N PRO A 94 0.30 -16.03 -16.43
CA PRO A 94 -0.19 -16.77 -15.27
C PRO A 94 0.36 -16.22 -13.95
N ASP A 95 -0.41 -16.28 -12.87
CA ASP A 95 -0.01 -15.78 -11.54
C ASP A 95 1.28 -16.42 -11.01
N ALA A 96 1.48 -17.71 -11.33
CA ALA A 96 2.68 -18.47 -11.04
C ALA A 96 3.94 -17.95 -11.76
N LYS A 97 3.79 -17.03 -12.71
CA LYS A 97 4.85 -16.37 -13.47
C LYS A 97 4.94 -14.87 -13.19
N LEU A 98 4.39 -14.40 -12.06
CA LEU A 98 4.65 -13.04 -11.56
C LEU A 98 6.15 -12.78 -11.46
N ARG A 99 6.60 -11.62 -11.95
CA ARG A 99 8.00 -11.20 -11.88
C ARG A 99 8.13 -9.84 -11.23
N GLY A 100 9.29 -9.55 -10.64
CA GLY A 100 9.62 -8.28 -10.01
C GLY A 100 11.05 -7.84 -10.29
N GLY A 101 11.38 -6.58 -10.00
CA GLY A 101 12.71 -5.99 -10.20
C GLY A 101 13.03 -5.59 -11.64
N SER A 102 12.23 -6.00 -12.62
CA SER A 102 12.49 -5.68 -14.03
C SER A 102 12.09 -4.25 -14.37
N ARG A 103 12.86 -3.57 -15.23
CA ARG A 103 12.50 -2.25 -15.77
C ARG A 103 12.04 -2.32 -17.23
N TYR A 104 12.50 -3.34 -17.96
CA TYR A 104 12.27 -3.49 -19.39
C TYR A 104 11.48 -4.77 -19.67
N LEU A 105 10.48 -4.66 -20.53
CA LEU A 105 9.76 -5.79 -21.13
C LEU A 105 10.09 -5.83 -22.63
N THR A 106 10.62 -6.94 -23.12
CA THR A 106 10.80 -7.19 -24.55
C THR A 106 9.67 -8.06 -25.05
N LEU A 107 8.86 -7.55 -25.96
CA LEU A 107 7.88 -8.34 -26.71
C LEU A 107 8.48 -8.74 -28.05
N PHE A 108 8.37 -10.00 -28.43
CA PHE A 108 8.94 -10.51 -29.67
C PHE A 108 8.11 -11.62 -30.30
N THR A 109 8.19 -11.77 -31.62
CA THR A 109 7.60 -12.90 -32.34
C THR A 109 8.57 -14.09 -32.36
N ALA A 110 8.10 -15.30 -32.07
CA ALA A 110 8.93 -16.51 -32.10
C ALA A 110 9.48 -16.84 -33.51
N ILE A 111 10.55 -17.64 -33.55
CA ILE A 111 11.31 -17.96 -34.77
C ILE A 111 10.57 -19.00 -35.62
N ASP A 112 9.66 -18.55 -36.50
CA ASP A 112 8.90 -19.32 -37.52
C ASP A 112 7.55 -18.66 -37.89
N ALA A 113 7.12 -17.64 -37.13
CA ALA A 113 5.85 -16.97 -37.38
C ALA A 113 5.95 -15.93 -38.52
N SER A 114 5.14 -16.10 -39.57
CA SER A 114 4.88 -15.06 -40.60
C SER A 114 3.90 -13.98 -40.12
N THR A 115 3.63 -13.93 -38.81
CA THR A 115 2.53 -13.19 -38.21
C THR A 115 2.94 -11.79 -37.79
N SER A 116 2.09 -10.83 -38.10
CA SER A 116 2.19 -9.48 -37.55
C SER A 116 1.35 -9.39 -36.28
N VAL A 117 1.89 -8.78 -35.23
CA VAL A 117 1.16 -8.53 -33.98
C VAL A 117 1.22 -7.04 -33.68
N SER A 118 0.05 -6.41 -33.61
CA SER A 118 -0.09 -5.00 -33.24
C SER A 118 -0.46 -4.91 -31.77
N ILE A 119 0.46 -4.40 -30.95
CA ILE A 119 0.25 -4.20 -29.52
C ILE A 119 -0.62 -2.96 -29.32
N THR A 120 -1.82 -3.18 -28.80
CA THR A 120 -2.80 -2.11 -28.56
C THR A 120 -2.74 -1.59 -27.13
N ALA A 121 -2.43 -2.46 -26.17
CA ALA A 121 -2.16 -2.03 -24.81
C ALA A 121 -1.25 -2.98 -24.05
N ILE A 122 -0.47 -2.44 -23.11
CA ILE A 122 0.21 -3.20 -22.06
C ILE A 122 -0.29 -2.65 -20.73
N THR A 123 -0.86 -3.53 -19.92
CA THR A 123 -1.27 -3.22 -18.55
C THR A 123 -0.48 -4.08 -17.59
N LEU A 124 -0.13 -3.51 -16.45
CA LEU A 124 0.60 -4.19 -15.40
C LEU A 124 -0.29 -4.21 -14.16
N GLU A 125 -0.69 -5.40 -13.75
CA GLU A 125 -1.32 -5.65 -12.47
C GLU A 125 -0.22 -5.88 -11.44
N ILE A 126 0.04 -4.85 -10.64
CA ILE A 126 0.88 -4.99 -9.45
C ILE A 126 -0.06 -5.15 -8.27
N SER A 127 -0.05 -6.34 -7.67
CA SER A 127 -0.68 -6.59 -6.38
C SER A 127 0.39 -6.53 -5.27
N ALA A 128 0.08 -7.09 -4.09
CA ALA A 128 1.00 -7.24 -2.97
C ALA A 128 2.34 -7.90 -3.33
N PHE A 129 3.37 -7.63 -2.53
CA PHE A 129 4.62 -8.39 -2.51
C PHE A 129 4.35 -9.83 -2.11
N LYS A 130 5.14 -10.75 -2.66
CA LYS A 130 5.11 -12.18 -2.35
C LYS A 130 6.08 -12.51 -1.22
N ASN A 131 5.77 -13.56 -0.46
CA ASN A 131 6.60 -13.99 0.67
C ASN A 131 7.96 -14.54 0.23
N SER A 132 8.00 -15.21 -0.93
CA SER A 132 9.24 -15.72 -1.50
C SER A 132 9.22 -15.67 -3.03
N ASP A 133 10.41 -15.82 -3.60
CA ASP A 133 10.69 -15.98 -5.03
C ASP A 133 10.40 -17.40 -5.55
N VAL A 134 10.26 -18.38 -4.66
CA VAL A 134 10.00 -19.80 -4.98
C VAL A 134 8.51 -20.14 -4.89
N ASP A 135 7.85 -19.75 -3.80
CA ASP A 135 6.41 -19.88 -3.59
C ASP A 135 5.76 -18.50 -3.56
N GLY A 136 5.03 -18.23 -4.65
CA GLY A 136 4.31 -16.99 -4.86
C GLY A 136 2.82 -17.03 -4.54
N SER A 137 2.36 -18.07 -3.84
CA SER A 137 0.95 -18.19 -3.42
C SER A 137 0.64 -17.33 -2.19
N ILE A 138 1.66 -17.04 -1.37
CA ILE A 138 1.54 -16.27 -0.14
C ILE A 138 1.93 -14.80 -0.39
N HIS A 139 0.98 -13.91 -0.09
CA HIS A 139 1.23 -12.47 0.02
C HIS A 139 1.21 -12.13 1.51
N PRO A 140 2.38 -11.99 2.16
CA PRO A 140 2.45 -11.97 3.61
C PRO A 140 1.83 -10.68 4.15
N GLU A 141 1.14 -10.78 5.28
CA GLU A 141 0.49 -9.64 5.92
C GLU A 141 1.55 -8.67 6.44
N ASP A 142 2.58 -9.18 7.11
CA ASP A 142 3.64 -8.37 7.73
C ASP A 142 4.41 -7.52 6.71
N GLY A 143 4.97 -8.14 5.66
CA GLY A 143 5.84 -7.51 4.68
C GLY A 143 5.09 -6.47 3.85
N ASN A 144 3.84 -6.75 3.49
CA ASN A 144 3.02 -5.79 2.75
C ASN A 144 2.58 -4.62 3.62
N SER A 145 2.24 -4.87 4.87
CA SER A 145 1.90 -3.83 5.85
C SER A 145 3.08 -2.91 6.14
N MET A 146 4.27 -3.49 6.36
CA MET A 146 5.51 -2.74 6.55
C MET A 146 5.92 -1.95 5.31
N ALA A 147 5.73 -2.51 4.10
CA ALA A 147 6.01 -1.80 2.86
C ALA A 147 5.14 -0.54 2.70
N LEU A 148 3.91 -0.54 3.22
CA LEU A 148 3.07 0.66 3.30
C LEU A 148 3.54 1.62 4.40
N LEU A 149 3.80 1.11 5.61
CA LEU A 149 4.12 1.93 6.78
C LEU A 149 5.44 2.69 6.62
N PHE A 150 6.46 2.04 6.06
CA PHE A 150 7.81 2.60 5.93
C PHE A 150 8.11 3.20 4.57
N ASP A 151 7.09 3.45 3.74
CA ASP A 151 7.25 3.98 2.37
C ASP A 151 8.17 3.11 1.50
N GLY A 152 8.10 1.78 1.70
CA GLY A 152 8.88 0.79 0.96
C GLY A 152 8.27 0.40 -0.38
N ALA A 153 6.99 0.71 -0.61
CA ALA A 153 6.29 0.48 -1.85
C ALA A 153 6.21 1.75 -2.72
N ASP A 154 6.31 1.60 -4.04
CA ASP A 154 6.08 2.74 -4.94
C ASP A 154 4.64 3.24 -4.82
N ALA A 155 4.48 4.57 -4.71
CA ALA A 155 3.21 5.24 -4.46
C ALA A 155 2.09 4.89 -5.46
N ALA A 156 2.44 4.44 -6.68
CA ALA A 156 1.45 3.98 -7.66
C ALA A 156 0.78 2.65 -7.30
N TYR A 157 1.29 1.92 -6.29
CA TYR A 157 0.87 0.57 -5.89
C TYR A 157 0.31 0.49 -4.47
N THR A 158 0.61 1.45 -3.61
CA THR A 158 0.21 1.44 -2.20
C THR A 158 -1.29 1.21 -1.99
N ALA A 159 -2.15 1.84 -2.80
CA ALA A 159 -3.60 1.64 -2.74
C ALA A 159 -4.02 0.20 -3.08
N ARG A 160 -3.31 -0.47 -4.00
CA ARG A 160 -3.57 -1.87 -4.38
C ARG A 160 -3.05 -2.83 -3.32
N ILE A 161 -1.85 -2.61 -2.79
CA ILE A 161 -1.30 -3.41 -1.67
C ILE A 161 -2.26 -3.34 -0.48
N SER A 162 -2.68 -2.13 -0.10
CA SER A 162 -3.64 -1.93 0.99
C SER A 162 -5.00 -2.57 0.73
N HIS A 163 -5.44 -2.68 -0.52
CA HIS A 163 -6.65 -3.42 -0.87
C HIS A 163 -6.42 -4.94 -0.78
N GLN A 164 -5.28 -5.45 -1.24
CA GLN A 164 -4.95 -6.87 -1.19
C GLN A 164 -4.90 -7.39 0.24
N LEU A 165 -4.37 -6.61 1.20
CA LEU A 165 -4.37 -7.00 2.62
C LEU A 165 -5.77 -7.35 3.14
N THR A 166 -6.82 -6.70 2.64
CA THR A 166 -8.21 -7.02 3.04
C THR A 166 -8.69 -8.41 2.63
N THR A 167 -7.99 -9.11 1.72
CA THR A 167 -8.33 -10.49 1.38
C THR A 167 -7.99 -11.48 2.49
N ASN A 168 -7.16 -11.06 3.45
CA ASN A 168 -6.79 -11.84 4.62
C ASN A 168 -7.85 -11.74 5.74
N TRP A 169 -8.82 -10.83 5.62
CA TRP A 169 -9.77 -10.55 6.68
C TRP A 169 -10.84 -11.63 6.79
N CYS A 170 -11.07 -12.09 8.02
CA CYS A 170 -12.19 -12.93 8.42
C CYS A 170 -13.11 -12.13 9.37
N PRO A 171 -14.25 -12.69 9.83
CA PRO A 171 -15.18 -11.96 10.69
C PRO A 171 -14.62 -11.48 12.04
N ILE A 172 -13.41 -11.88 12.42
CA ILE A 172 -12.81 -11.60 13.72
C ILE A 172 -11.39 -11.01 13.64
N GLY A 173 -10.86 -10.68 12.45
CA GLY A 173 -9.53 -10.07 12.29
C GLY A 173 -8.89 -10.37 10.94
N ALA A 174 -7.61 -10.05 10.77
CA ALA A 174 -6.81 -10.43 9.60
C ALA A 174 -6.00 -11.70 9.89
N VAL A 175 -6.18 -12.73 9.05
CA VAL A 175 -5.43 -13.98 9.13
C VAL A 175 -4.07 -13.78 8.48
N THR A 176 -3.01 -14.09 9.20
CA THR A 176 -1.63 -13.99 8.76
C THR A 176 -1.29 -15.12 7.79
N PRO A 177 -1.20 -14.91 6.46
CA PRO A 177 -1.06 -16.01 5.49
C PRO A 177 0.27 -16.76 5.60
N GLU A 178 1.32 -16.07 6.05
CA GLU A 178 2.65 -16.61 6.35
C GLU A 178 2.67 -17.49 7.62
N GLN A 179 1.63 -17.43 8.44
CA GLN A 179 1.42 -18.28 9.61
C GLN A 179 -0.05 -18.73 9.69
N PRO A 180 -0.43 -19.76 8.91
CA PRO A 180 -1.84 -20.10 8.67
C PRO A 180 -2.71 -20.15 9.92
N TYR A 181 -3.96 -19.72 9.78
CA TYR A 181 -5.00 -19.64 10.81
C TYR A 181 -4.79 -18.62 11.93
N ASN A 182 -3.57 -18.07 12.10
CA ASN A 182 -3.31 -17.17 13.20
C ASN A 182 -3.78 -15.77 12.84
N ILE A 183 -4.42 -15.11 13.81
CA ILE A 183 -4.65 -13.68 13.83
C ILE A 183 -3.71 -13.13 14.89
N VAL A 184 -2.81 -12.26 14.46
CA VAL A 184 -1.71 -11.77 15.30
C VAL A 184 -1.83 -10.25 15.42
N PRO A 185 -2.40 -9.71 16.52
CA PRO A 185 -2.58 -8.28 16.66
C PRO A 185 -1.29 -7.45 16.53
N LEU A 186 -0.10 -8.02 16.78
CA LEU A 186 1.17 -7.38 16.42
C LEU A 186 1.28 -7.12 14.91
N VAL A 187 0.94 -8.10 14.08
CA VAL A 187 1.00 -7.98 12.61
C VAL A 187 -0.08 -7.03 12.11
N GLU A 188 -1.31 -7.18 12.62
CA GLU A 188 -2.43 -6.28 12.33
C GLU A 188 -2.10 -4.82 12.72
N SER A 189 -1.25 -4.62 13.73
CA SER A 189 -0.78 -3.29 14.13
C SER A 189 0.06 -2.62 13.06
N PHE A 190 0.88 -3.38 12.33
CA PHE A 190 1.56 -2.86 11.14
C PHE A 190 0.55 -2.59 10.02
N GLU A 191 -0.46 -3.45 9.84
CA GLU A 191 -1.49 -3.28 8.81
C GLU A 191 -2.30 -1.99 9.00
N ILE A 192 -2.83 -1.75 10.21
CA ILE A 192 -3.59 -0.52 10.50
C ILE A 192 -2.74 0.72 10.28
N LYS A 193 -1.47 0.70 10.71
CA LYS A 193 -0.55 1.83 10.55
C LYS A 193 -0.15 2.01 9.07
N GLY A 194 0.03 0.92 8.33
CA GLY A 194 0.28 0.95 6.88
C GLY A 194 -0.88 1.58 6.11
N HIS A 195 -2.11 1.21 6.43
CA HIS A 195 -3.31 1.84 5.88
C HIS A 195 -3.37 3.34 6.22
N LEU A 196 -3.10 3.71 7.47
CA LEU A 196 -3.10 5.10 7.93
C LEU A 196 -1.98 5.95 7.29
N ALA A 197 -0.80 5.36 7.04
CA ALA A 197 0.32 6.02 6.37
C ALA A 197 -0.07 6.49 4.96
N ILE A 198 -0.91 5.73 4.26
CA ILE A 198 -1.43 6.07 2.93
C ILE A 198 -2.85 6.65 2.96
N ARG A 199 -3.32 7.07 4.13
CA ARG A 199 -4.63 7.69 4.40
C ARG A 199 -5.84 6.85 3.98
N GLN A 200 -5.71 5.52 3.99
CA GLN A 200 -6.83 4.58 3.92
C GLN A 200 -7.48 4.41 5.31
N THR A 201 -7.88 5.53 5.91
CA THR A 201 -8.27 5.61 7.32
C THR A 201 -9.44 4.71 7.66
N GLN A 202 -10.45 4.63 6.79
CA GLN A 202 -11.63 3.79 7.03
C GLN A 202 -11.23 2.32 7.19
N ARG A 203 -10.34 1.84 6.32
CA ARG A 203 -9.85 0.45 6.34
C ARG A 203 -9.15 0.14 7.66
N ALA A 204 -8.30 1.06 8.15
CA ALA A 204 -7.67 0.90 9.46
C ALA A 204 -8.69 0.84 10.60
N LEU A 205 -9.69 1.74 10.62
CA LEU A 205 -10.73 1.76 11.65
C LEU A 205 -11.60 0.49 11.61
N ASP A 206 -11.88 -0.04 10.42
CA ASP A 206 -12.65 -1.27 10.25
C ASP A 206 -11.88 -2.46 10.84
N LEU A 207 -10.58 -2.60 10.55
CA LEU A 207 -9.76 -3.67 11.14
C LEU A 207 -9.63 -3.54 12.67
N VAL A 208 -9.48 -2.31 13.20
CA VAL A 208 -9.49 -2.06 14.65
C VAL A 208 -10.78 -2.58 15.29
N ARG A 209 -11.94 -2.31 14.67
CA ARG A 209 -13.24 -2.79 15.16
C ARG A 209 -13.42 -4.29 14.99
N LEU A 210 -12.89 -4.86 13.92
CA LEU A 210 -13.03 -6.28 13.58
C LEU A 210 -12.24 -7.17 14.54
N SER A 211 -10.98 -6.83 14.82
CA SER A 211 -10.09 -7.63 15.69
C SER A 211 -10.20 -7.25 17.16
N TRP A 212 -9.73 -6.05 17.54
CA TRP A 212 -9.78 -5.60 18.94
C TRP A 212 -11.21 -5.43 19.44
N GLY A 213 -12.11 -4.92 18.59
CA GLY A 213 -13.52 -4.79 18.95
C GLY A 213 -14.19 -6.16 19.17
N TRP A 214 -13.87 -7.17 18.37
CA TRP A 214 -14.36 -8.53 18.62
C TRP A 214 -13.83 -9.08 19.95
N TYR A 215 -12.52 -9.02 20.18
CA TYR A 215 -11.90 -9.54 21.40
C TYR A 215 -12.47 -8.89 22.67
N LEU A 216 -12.58 -7.56 22.69
CA LEU A 216 -13.08 -6.81 23.86
C LEU A 216 -14.57 -7.08 24.15
N ASN A 217 -15.36 -7.44 23.14
CA ASN A 217 -16.78 -7.75 23.30
C ASN A 217 -17.08 -9.26 23.38
N ASN A 218 -16.07 -10.12 23.21
CA ASN A 218 -16.22 -11.55 23.30
C ASN A 218 -16.42 -11.95 24.79
N PRO A 219 -17.42 -12.80 25.13
CA PRO A 219 -17.68 -13.22 26.51
C PRO A 219 -16.51 -13.96 27.19
N TYR A 220 -15.57 -14.48 26.41
CA TYR A 220 -14.35 -15.13 26.91
C TYR A 220 -13.14 -14.18 26.91
N GLY A 221 -13.26 -12.99 26.31
CA GLY A 221 -12.25 -11.93 26.37
C GLY A 221 -12.23 -11.24 27.75
N THR A 222 -11.19 -10.46 28.04
CA THR A 222 -11.05 -9.77 29.33
C THR A 222 -11.86 -8.48 29.41
N GLY A 223 -12.37 -7.97 28.29
CA GLY A 223 -13.06 -6.67 28.18
C GLY A 223 -12.23 -5.45 28.59
N SER A 224 -10.92 -5.60 28.84
CA SER A 224 -10.10 -4.57 29.49
C SER A 224 -8.62 -4.58 29.12
N THR A 225 -8.14 -5.63 28.47
CA THR A 225 -6.75 -5.78 28.01
C THR A 225 -6.73 -6.21 26.54
N THR A 226 -5.55 -6.46 25.99
CA THR A 226 -5.36 -6.89 24.60
C THR A 226 -4.68 -8.25 24.55
N ILE A 227 -5.20 -9.18 23.74
CA ILE A 227 -4.68 -10.55 23.61
C ILE A 227 -3.45 -10.62 22.71
N GLU A 228 -2.55 -11.56 23.00
CA GLU A 228 -1.33 -11.86 22.24
C GLU A 228 -1.61 -12.30 20.80
N GLY A 229 -2.57 -13.20 20.61
CA GLY A 229 -2.96 -13.77 19.33
C GLY A 229 -4.05 -14.81 19.54
N TYR A 230 -4.74 -15.17 18.48
CA TYR A 230 -5.82 -16.16 18.49
C TYR A 230 -5.95 -16.80 17.10
N LEU A 231 -6.76 -17.85 16.98
CA LEU A 231 -7.03 -18.47 15.68
C LEU A 231 -8.27 -17.87 15.01
N ASP A 232 -8.33 -17.99 13.69
CA ASP A 232 -9.44 -17.54 12.84
C ASP A 232 -10.77 -18.27 13.09
N ASP A 233 -10.74 -19.41 13.80
CA ASP A 233 -11.91 -20.12 14.32
C ASP A 233 -12.46 -19.53 15.63
N GLY A 234 -11.80 -18.50 16.17
CA GLY A 234 -12.18 -17.81 17.39
C GLY A 234 -11.71 -18.47 18.68
N THR A 235 -10.92 -19.55 18.61
CA THR A 235 -10.27 -20.12 19.79
C THR A 235 -9.09 -19.25 20.20
N PHE A 236 -8.93 -19.03 21.51
CA PHE A 236 -7.75 -18.35 22.07
C PHE A 236 -6.56 -19.30 22.16
N ARG A 237 -6.25 -19.92 21.02
CA ARG A 237 -5.04 -20.70 20.78
C ARG A 237 -4.14 -19.87 19.88
N TYR A 238 -2.84 -20.02 20.03
CA TYR A 238 -1.88 -19.23 19.29
C TYR A 238 -0.61 -20.03 19.08
N ALA A 239 0.09 -19.73 17.99
CA ALA A 239 1.47 -20.10 17.67
C ALA A 239 2.21 -20.87 18.79
N ASN A 240 2.43 -22.18 18.58
CA ASN A 240 3.11 -23.05 19.55
C ASN A 240 2.42 -23.04 20.92
N ASP A 241 1.26 -23.71 20.99
CA ASP A 241 0.24 -23.77 22.06
C ASP A 241 0.71 -24.25 23.46
N GLY A 242 1.83 -23.71 23.92
CA GLY A 242 2.52 -24.06 25.15
C GLY A 242 2.96 -25.53 25.23
N TYR A 243 3.33 -25.93 26.44
CA TYR A 243 3.86 -27.26 26.73
C TYR A 243 2.80 -28.37 26.67
N ASN A 244 1.51 -28.03 26.81
CA ASN A 244 0.43 -29.01 26.99
C ASN A 244 -0.65 -28.99 25.91
N ALA A 245 -0.60 -28.06 24.94
CA ALA A 245 -1.59 -27.91 23.87
C ALA A 245 -3.06 -27.77 24.35
N ASP A 246 -3.25 -27.20 25.55
CA ASP A 246 -4.56 -27.03 26.19
C ASP A 246 -5.20 -25.67 25.93
N GLY A 247 -4.58 -24.81 25.09
CA GLY A 247 -5.08 -23.49 24.77
C GLY A 247 -4.91 -22.44 25.87
N SER A 248 -4.25 -22.77 27.00
CA SER A 248 -4.07 -21.83 28.12
C SER A 248 -2.85 -20.91 27.98
N TYR A 249 -2.03 -21.12 26.95
CA TYR A 249 -0.78 -20.40 26.76
C TYR A 249 -0.94 -18.91 26.36
N PRO A 250 -1.85 -18.53 25.44
CA PRO A 250 -1.83 -17.18 24.88
C PRO A 250 -2.12 -16.12 25.95
N SER A 251 -1.29 -15.09 26.03
CA SER A 251 -1.49 -14.03 27.02
C SER A 251 -2.69 -13.17 26.63
N HIS A 252 -3.65 -13.01 27.55
CA HIS A 252 -4.78 -12.09 27.38
C HIS A 252 -4.41 -10.63 27.71
N ALA A 253 -3.18 -10.35 28.14
CA ALA A 253 -2.69 -9.03 28.48
C ALA A 253 -1.29 -8.83 27.89
N HIS A 254 -1.23 -8.69 26.56
CA HIS A 254 0.02 -8.64 25.82
C HIS A 254 0.27 -7.25 25.24
N GLY A 255 1.41 -6.66 25.62
CA GLY A 255 1.74 -5.27 25.29
C GLY A 255 1.93 -5.00 23.80
N TRP A 256 2.30 -6.02 23.01
CA TRP A 256 2.50 -5.87 21.56
C TRP A 256 1.20 -5.60 20.79
N SER A 257 0.04 -5.75 21.44
CA SER A 257 -1.29 -5.64 20.84
C SER A 257 -1.93 -4.28 21.15
N THR A 258 -1.16 -3.34 21.68
CA THR A 258 -1.66 -2.05 22.20
C THR A 258 -1.57 -0.90 21.18
N ASP A 259 -1.08 -1.20 19.98
CA ASP A 259 -0.80 -0.25 18.91
C ASP A 259 -2.00 0.57 18.40
N PRO A 260 -3.29 0.14 18.51
CA PRO A 260 -4.41 1.06 18.30
C PRO A 260 -4.33 2.34 19.13
N THR A 261 -3.73 2.30 20.32
CA THR A 261 -3.53 3.49 21.16
C THR A 261 -2.68 4.54 20.46
N ASP A 262 -1.55 4.12 19.86
CA ASP A 262 -0.68 5.00 19.08
C ASP A 262 -1.32 5.36 17.74
N ALA A 263 -1.88 4.38 17.01
CA ALA A 263 -2.49 4.62 15.71
C ALA A 263 -3.62 5.67 15.75
N LEU A 264 -4.50 5.58 16.76
CA LEU A 264 -5.59 6.54 16.98
C LEU A 264 -5.06 7.93 17.37
N THR A 265 -3.94 8.02 18.09
CA THR A 265 -3.35 9.31 18.51
C THR A 265 -2.54 9.95 17.37
N SER A 266 -1.62 9.20 16.79
CA SER A 266 -0.63 9.66 15.83
C SER A 266 -1.19 9.90 14.43
N TYR A 267 -2.26 9.20 14.04
CA TYR A 267 -2.86 9.31 12.70
C TYR A 267 -4.31 9.79 12.70
N VAL A 268 -5.19 9.23 13.53
CA VAL A 268 -6.62 9.57 13.52
C VAL A 268 -6.86 10.95 14.14
N LEU A 269 -6.44 11.16 15.39
CA LEU A 269 -6.28 12.52 15.93
C LEU A 269 -5.27 13.29 15.08
N GLY A 270 -4.19 12.62 14.69
CA GLY A 270 -3.16 13.13 13.78
C GLY A 270 -2.04 13.88 14.49
N LEU A 271 -1.95 13.81 15.81
CA LEU A 271 -0.97 14.53 16.61
C LEU A 271 0.26 13.64 16.82
N ARG A 272 1.41 14.03 16.24
CA ARG A 272 2.67 13.28 16.39
C ARG A 272 3.87 14.20 16.47
N LEU A 273 4.93 13.72 17.11
CA LEU A 273 6.22 14.41 17.17
C LEU A 273 6.99 14.21 15.86
N THR A 274 7.70 15.25 15.43
CA THR A 274 8.60 15.21 14.26
C THR A 274 10.05 15.52 14.63
N ALA A 275 10.32 15.87 15.88
CA ALA A 275 11.67 16.00 16.43
C ALA A 275 11.75 15.50 17.90
N PRO A 276 12.94 15.10 18.37
CA PRO A 276 13.14 14.60 19.73
C PRO A 276 12.64 15.55 20.82
N GLY A 277 12.08 14.99 21.90
CA GLY A 277 11.61 15.76 23.06
C GLY A 277 10.34 16.59 22.83
N GLY A 278 9.85 16.69 21.59
CA GLY A 278 8.67 17.47 21.22
C GLY A 278 8.97 18.89 20.76
N SER A 279 10.21 19.20 20.39
CA SER A 279 10.57 20.54 19.86
C SER A 279 9.88 20.84 18.52
N ALA A 280 9.52 19.80 17.77
CA ALA A 280 8.70 19.89 16.58
C ALA A 280 7.61 18.81 16.54
N TRP A 281 6.46 19.18 15.96
CA TRP A 281 5.28 18.31 15.88
C TRP A 281 4.49 18.53 14.59
N THR A 282 3.54 17.65 14.31
CA THR A 282 2.52 17.86 13.29
C THR A 282 1.15 17.47 13.81
N LEU A 283 0.13 18.14 13.28
CA LEU A 283 -1.27 17.81 13.48
C LEU A 283 -1.94 17.59 12.12
N ALA A 284 -2.18 16.31 11.81
CA ALA A 284 -2.63 15.83 10.50
C ALA A 284 -3.87 14.91 10.63
N PRO A 285 -5.06 15.45 10.94
CA PRO A 285 -6.25 14.65 11.22
C PRO A 285 -6.62 13.69 10.09
N GLN A 286 -7.12 12.51 10.46
CA GLN A 286 -7.70 11.55 9.53
C GLN A 286 -9.07 11.10 10.06
N PHE A 287 -10.14 11.50 9.37
CA PHE A 287 -11.49 11.38 9.95
C PHE A 287 -12.10 9.98 9.85
N GLY A 288 -11.89 9.26 8.75
CA GLY A 288 -12.68 8.06 8.46
C GLY A 288 -14.18 8.36 8.55
N ASP A 289 -14.91 7.55 9.31
CA ASP A 289 -16.33 7.73 9.61
C ASP A 289 -16.61 8.47 10.93
N LEU A 290 -15.58 8.73 11.74
CA LEU A 290 -15.68 9.35 13.05
C LEU A 290 -16.13 10.81 12.95
N LYS A 291 -16.84 11.28 14.00
CA LYS A 291 -17.41 12.64 14.04
C LYS A 291 -16.60 13.60 14.91
N ALA A 292 -15.90 13.08 15.90
CA ALA A 292 -15.01 13.83 16.75
C ALA A 292 -13.96 12.91 17.34
N VAL A 293 -12.77 13.45 17.59
CA VAL A 293 -11.70 12.79 18.33
C VAL A 293 -11.01 13.82 19.21
N GLU A 294 -10.65 13.43 20.42
CA GLU A 294 -9.79 14.19 21.32
C GLU A 294 -8.74 13.26 21.92
N GLY A 295 -7.57 13.79 22.23
CA GLY A 295 -6.49 13.02 22.81
C GLY A 295 -5.21 13.81 22.95
N GLY A 296 -4.15 13.12 23.33
CA GLY A 296 -2.86 13.74 23.57
C GLY A 296 -1.88 12.85 24.32
N PHE A 297 -0.72 13.40 24.62
CA PHE A 297 0.38 12.74 25.33
C PHE A 297 1.24 13.79 26.04
N THR A 298 2.16 13.34 26.89
CA THR A 298 3.11 14.22 27.60
C THR A 298 4.52 13.88 27.17
N THR A 299 5.32 14.92 26.90
CA THR A 299 6.76 14.82 26.65
C THR A 299 7.52 15.56 27.75
N PRO A 300 8.87 15.51 27.76
CA PRO A 300 9.67 16.35 28.66
C PRO A 300 9.44 17.86 28.50
N LEU A 301 8.93 18.34 27.36
CA LEU A 301 8.57 19.75 27.15
C LEU A 301 7.19 20.12 27.70
N GLY A 302 6.36 19.13 28.01
CA GLY A 302 5.02 19.34 28.56
C GLY A 302 3.94 18.53 27.85
N LYS A 303 2.68 18.88 28.13
CA LYS A 303 1.52 18.21 27.58
C LYS A 303 1.25 18.68 26.15
N PHE A 304 0.94 17.73 25.29
CA PHE A 304 0.43 17.93 23.94
C PHE A 304 -1.00 17.40 23.91
N SER A 305 -1.95 18.21 23.48
CA SER A 305 -3.33 17.79 23.33
C SER A 305 -3.95 18.42 22.10
N ALA A 306 -4.87 17.69 21.47
CA ALA A 306 -5.64 18.18 20.35
C ALA A 306 -7.03 17.58 20.35
N SER A 307 -7.95 18.25 19.67
CA SER A 307 -9.26 17.71 19.35
C SER A 307 -9.72 18.21 17.99
N TRP A 308 -10.59 17.45 17.35
CA TRP A 308 -11.32 17.91 16.18
C TRP A 308 -12.75 17.39 16.19
N LYS A 309 -13.63 18.13 15.52
CA LYS A 309 -15.06 17.79 15.39
C LYS A 309 -15.58 18.22 14.03
N LEU A 310 -16.21 17.28 13.31
CA LEU A 310 -16.86 17.57 12.03
C LEU A 310 -18.08 18.47 12.23
N THR A 311 -18.29 19.36 11.28
CA THR A 311 -19.47 20.24 11.17
C THR A 311 -20.11 20.05 9.79
N SER A 312 -21.28 20.65 9.55
CA SER A 312 -21.99 20.52 8.26
C SER A 312 -21.19 21.06 7.07
N GLY A 313 -20.28 22.03 7.28
CA GLY A 313 -19.51 22.71 6.23
C GLY A 313 -18.00 22.57 6.34
N GLY A 314 -17.50 21.68 7.19
CA GLY A 314 -16.08 21.63 7.53
C GLY A 314 -15.81 20.94 8.85
N TYR A 315 -14.89 21.47 9.64
CA TYR A 315 -14.59 20.97 10.99
C TYR A 315 -13.95 22.05 11.86
N THR A 316 -14.09 21.89 13.17
CA THR A 316 -13.31 22.64 14.16
C THR A 316 -12.15 21.80 14.64
N LEU A 317 -11.02 22.43 14.89
CA LEU A 317 -9.82 21.79 15.42
C LEU A 317 -9.22 22.67 16.50
N GLU A 318 -8.81 22.07 17.62
CA GLU A 318 -8.17 22.77 18.74
C GLU A 318 -6.90 22.02 19.11
N TYR A 319 -5.84 22.74 19.48
CA TYR A 319 -4.66 22.13 20.09
C TYR A 319 -4.10 23.01 21.21
N ASP A 320 -3.42 22.37 22.14
CA ASP A 320 -2.68 22.98 23.25
C ASP A 320 -1.38 22.18 23.43
N VAL A 321 -0.27 22.83 23.11
CA VAL A 321 1.08 22.25 23.08
C VAL A 321 2.08 23.26 23.65
N PRO A 322 3.28 22.85 24.11
CA PRO A 322 4.24 23.75 24.74
C PRO A 322 4.64 24.94 23.85
N GLU A 323 4.70 26.15 24.41
CA GLU A 323 5.00 27.40 23.66
C GLU A 323 6.34 27.34 22.90
N ASN A 324 7.35 26.69 23.49
CA ASN A 324 8.68 26.53 22.89
C ASN A 324 8.76 25.36 21.88
N SER A 325 7.68 25.12 21.12
CA SER A 325 7.62 24.10 20.08
C SER A 325 7.13 24.69 18.76
N THR A 326 7.44 24.00 17.66
CA THR A 326 7.02 24.41 16.31
C THR A 326 6.24 23.30 15.62
N GLY A 327 5.20 23.67 14.90
CA GLY A 327 4.23 22.73 14.33
C GLY A 327 4.08 22.87 12.84
N THR A 328 3.62 21.79 12.20
CA THR A 328 3.01 21.83 10.87
C THR A 328 1.61 21.24 10.92
N LEU A 329 0.62 21.98 10.45
CA LEU A 329 -0.74 21.48 10.27
C LEU A 329 -0.87 20.91 8.85
N VAL A 330 -1.47 19.73 8.75
CA VAL A 330 -1.78 19.08 7.46
C VAL A 330 -3.28 18.82 7.43
N LEU A 331 -4.00 19.82 6.94
CA LEU A 331 -5.45 19.93 7.07
C LEU A 331 -6.15 19.25 5.89
N PRO A 332 -7.03 18.25 6.14
CA PRO A 332 -7.87 17.67 5.09
C PRO A 332 -8.78 18.73 4.47
N SER A 333 -8.54 19.05 3.20
CA SER A 333 -9.42 19.91 2.40
C SER A 333 -10.20 19.05 1.41
N LYS A 334 -11.42 19.44 1.04
CA LYS A 334 -12.15 18.78 -0.06
C LYS A 334 -11.52 19.18 -1.41
N SER A 335 -12.30 19.16 -2.48
CA SER A 335 -11.89 19.45 -3.86
C SER A 335 -11.37 20.89 -4.13
N LYS A 336 -11.18 21.72 -3.10
CA LYS A 336 -10.60 23.06 -3.18
C LYS A 336 -9.82 23.39 -1.90
N ALA A 337 -8.92 24.37 -1.98
CA ALA A 337 -8.23 24.92 -0.83
C ALA A 337 -9.21 25.25 0.31
N ALA A 338 -8.89 24.80 1.51
CA ALA A 338 -9.70 25.12 2.67
C ALA A 338 -9.60 26.61 3.02
N CYS A 339 -10.73 27.21 3.43
CA CYS A 339 -10.69 28.48 4.14
C CYS A 339 -10.39 28.19 5.60
N VAL A 340 -9.17 28.52 6.03
CA VAL A 340 -8.72 28.29 7.41
C VAL A 340 -8.82 29.60 8.18
N GLU A 341 -9.50 29.54 9.32
CA GLU A 341 -9.63 30.63 10.27
C GLU A 341 -8.96 30.22 11.59
N LEU A 342 -7.80 30.82 11.88
CA LEU A 342 -7.00 30.62 13.10
C LEU A 342 -7.27 31.76 14.07
N ASP A 343 -7.81 31.45 15.25
CA ASP A 343 -8.12 32.43 16.30
C ASP A 343 -8.89 33.66 15.77
N GLY A 344 -9.79 33.42 14.80
CA GLY A 344 -10.63 34.44 14.15
C GLY A 344 -9.98 35.17 12.97
N ARG A 345 -8.77 34.79 12.55
CA ARG A 345 -8.04 35.38 11.41
C ARG A 345 -7.91 34.39 10.27
N LYS A 346 -8.05 34.87 9.04
CA LYS A 346 -7.88 34.03 7.85
C LYS A 346 -6.40 33.75 7.61
N GLU A 347 -6.06 32.47 7.39
CA GLU A 347 -4.72 32.01 7.07
C GLU A 347 -4.66 31.47 5.64
N ASP A 348 -3.61 31.85 4.90
CA ASP A 348 -3.35 31.35 3.55
C ASP A 348 -2.39 30.15 3.61
N GLY A 349 -2.94 28.94 3.45
CA GLY A 349 -2.16 27.72 3.44
C GLY A 349 -1.69 27.30 2.06
N ARG A 350 -0.66 26.45 2.01
CA ARG A 350 -0.21 25.83 0.76
C ARG A 350 -1.11 24.62 0.45
N TRP A 351 -1.95 24.74 -0.57
CA TRP A 351 -2.77 23.64 -1.05
C TRP A 351 -1.99 22.75 -2.02
N ASP A 352 -1.98 21.44 -1.74
CA ASP A 352 -1.51 20.41 -2.65
C ASP A 352 -2.70 19.76 -3.37
N THR A 353 -2.80 20.01 -4.68
CA THR A 353 -3.87 19.47 -5.53
C THR A 353 -3.80 17.96 -5.72
N SER A 354 -2.63 17.34 -5.52
CA SER A 354 -2.46 15.90 -5.69
C SER A 354 -3.00 15.11 -4.49
N SER A 355 -2.83 15.65 -3.27
CA SER A 355 -3.25 15.01 -2.03
C SER A 355 -4.57 15.57 -1.47
N GLY A 356 -5.01 16.75 -1.91
CA GLY A 356 -6.17 17.43 -1.34
C GLY A 356 -5.90 18.01 0.06
N LEU A 357 -4.64 18.27 0.39
CA LEU A 357 -4.22 18.72 1.73
C LEU A 357 -3.79 20.19 1.71
N THR A 358 -4.15 20.92 2.76
CA THR A 358 -3.65 22.27 3.02
C THR A 358 -2.60 22.23 4.13
N MET A 359 -1.40 22.72 3.85
CA MET A 359 -0.32 22.82 4.83
C MET A 359 -0.19 24.23 5.40
N LEU A 360 -0.02 24.34 6.72
CA LEU A 360 0.21 25.58 7.46
C LEU A 360 1.31 25.38 8.50
N ASN A 361 2.11 26.41 8.72
CA ASN A 361 3.00 26.45 9.87
C ASN A 361 2.17 26.77 11.13
N ALA A 362 2.56 26.20 12.26
CA ALA A 362 1.93 26.42 13.55
C ALA A 362 2.98 26.73 14.62
N SER A 363 2.60 27.57 15.58
CA SER A 363 3.35 27.80 16.82
C SER A 363 2.81 26.94 17.94
N GLY A 364 3.64 26.75 18.97
CA GLY A 364 3.17 26.28 20.26
C GLY A 364 2.18 27.24 20.93
N GLY A 365 1.52 26.76 21.98
CA GLY A 365 0.42 27.44 22.65
C GLY A 365 -0.93 26.79 22.39
N LYS A 366 -1.98 27.46 22.86
CA LYS A 366 -3.37 27.03 22.72
C LYS A 366 -4.06 27.78 21.58
N HIS A 367 -4.56 27.05 20.60
CA HIS A 367 -5.13 27.62 19.38
C HIS A 367 -6.41 26.92 18.96
N LYS A 368 -7.29 27.68 18.30
CA LYS A 368 -8.53 27.17 17.71
C LYS A 368 -8.64 27.50 16.23
N PHE A 369 -9.00 26.49 15.47
CA PHE A 369 -9.16 26.54 14.03
C PHE A 369 -10.59 26.21 13.64
N THR A 370 -11.09 26.96 12.68
CA THR A 370 -12.26 26.56 11.90
C THR A 370 -11.84 26.38 10.46
N VAL A 371 -12.08 25.18 9.93
CA VAL A 371 -11.77 24.85 8.54
C VAL A 371 -13.09 24.71 7.80
N LYS A 372 -13.28 25.51 6.74
CA LYS A 372 -14.51 25.56 5.93
C LYS A 372 -14.21 25.09 4.51
N TYR A 373 -15.13 24.29 3.94
CA TYR A 373 -15.04 23.69 2.61
C TYR A 373 -15.75 24.47 1.50
#